data_AF-A0A8H7ZN60-F1
#
_entry.id   AF-A0A8H7ZN60-F1
#
_cell.length_a   1.000
_cell.length_b   1.000
_cell.length_c   1.000
_cell.angle_alpha   90.00
_cell.angle_beta   90.00
_cell.angle_gamma   90.00
#
_symmetry.space_group_name_H-M   'P 1'
#
loop_
_entity.id
_entity.type
_entity.pdbx_description
1 polymer ?
#
loop_
_entity_poly.entity_id
_entity_poly.type
_entity_poly.pdbx_seq_one_letter_code
_entity_poly.pdbx_strand_id
1 'polypeptide(L)'
;MAAGLHFGNLKSKLNEGTLPFVFGVRNDLHIINLEMTIAHLRRAAHLLRETAMEGGTILFVGNGIYSEIAVKCARSCNSYYLNEFKTGMLAYPWDHLRENNPPEFDRTVAEKDSDNTVAYKIYQDDEL
;
A
#
# COMPACT_ATOMS: atom_id res chain seq x y z
N MET A 1 -10.00 -21.81 11.98
CA MET A 1 -9.27 -21.07 10.92
C MET A 1 -10.25 -20.11 10.27
N ALA A 2 -10.08 -18.80 10.47
CA ALA A 2 -11.07 -17.80 10.06
C ALA A 2 -10.72 -17.13 8.70
N ALA A 3 -11.74 -16.64 8.00
CA ALA A 3 -11.70 -15.65 6.92
C ALA A 3 -10.87 -15.94 5.65
N GLY A 4 -10.27 -17.11 5.45
CA GLY A 4 -9.59 -17.47 4.18
C GLY A 4 -8.28 -16.71 3.89
N LEU A 5 -7.79 -15.87 4.81
CA LEU A 5 -6.56 -15.07 4.70
C LEU A 5 -5.26 -15.86 4.45
N HIS A 6 -5.31 -17.20 4.52
CA HIS A 6 -4.19 -18.09 4.25
C HIS A 6 -4.10 -18.55 2.78
N PHE A 7 -5.06 -18.21 1.92
CA PHE A 7 -4.99 -18.55 0.50
C PHE A 7 -4.10 -17.55 -0.24
N GLY A 8 -3.05 -18.06 -0.89
CA GLY A 8 -2.20 -17.34 -1.82
C GLY A 8 -2.60 -17.58 -3.28
N ASN A 9 -1.66 -17.32 -4.19
CA ASN A 9 -1.86 -17.51 -5.63
C ASN A 9 -1.93 -18.98 -6.06
N LEU A 10 -2.35 -19.21 -7.30
CA LEU A 10 -2.22 -20.50 -7.98
C LEU A 10 -0.76 -20.96 -8.07
N LYS A 11 -0.53 -22.27 -7.99
CA LYS A 11 0.77 -22.94 -8.08
C LYS A 11 1.58 -22.58 -9.34
N SER A 12 0.90 -22.29 -10.44
CA SER A 12 1.50 -21.86 -11.71
C SER A 12 2.00 -20.41 -11.71
N LYS A 13 1.62 -19.60 -10.72
CA LYS A 13 2.02 -18.19 -10.54
C LYS A 13 2.94 -17.99 -9.33
N LEU A 14 3.66 -19.04 -8.94
CA LEU A 14 4.63 -19.01 -7.86
C LEU A 14 5.83 -18.12 -8.20
N ASN A 15 6.26 -17.32 -7.23
CA ASN A 15 7.54 -16.61 -7.25
C ASN A 15 8.49 -17.31 -6.26
N GLU A 16 9.71 -17.66 -6.70
CA GLU A 16 10.69 -18.37 -5.88
C GLU A 16 11.03 -17.64 -4.57
N GLY A 17 11.05 -16.30 -4.57
CA GLY A 17 11.27 -15.49 -3.38
C GLY A 17 10.15 -15.61 -2.32
N THR A 18 8.98 -16.13 -2.70
CA THR A 18 7.86 -16.39 -1.76
C THR A 18 7.85 -17.80 -1.17
N LEU A 19 8.66 -18.73 -1.71
CA LEU A 19 8.76 -20.11 -1.24
C LEU A 19 8.92 -20.25 0.29
N PRO A 20 9.76 -19.46 0.99
CA PRO A 20 9.93 -19.61 2.44
C PRO A 20 8.67 -19.34 3.26
N PHE A 21 7.67 -18.66 2.70
CA PHE A 21 6.42 -18.30 3.37
C PHE A 21 5.25 -19.24 3.02
N VAL A 22 5.47 -20.22 2.14
CA VAL A 22 4.47 -21.22 1.73
C VAL A 22 4.48 -22.39 2.72
N PHE A 23 3.33 -22.63 3.37
CA PHE A 23 3.10 -23.80 4.21
C PHE A 23 2.83 -25.07 3.38
N GLY A 24 2.16 -24.92 2.23
CA GLY A 24 1.82 -26.03 1.34
C GLY A 24 0.95 -25.61 0.17
N VAL A 25 0.31 -26.58 -0.49
CA VAL A 25 -0.63 -26.35 -1.61
C VAL A 25 -1.90 -27.17 -1.36
N ARG A 26 -3.07 -26.58 -1.62
CA ARG A 26 -4.38 -27.26 -1.60
C ARG A 26 -5.23 -26.73 -2.75
N ASN A 27 -5.80 -27.64 -3.55
CA ASN A 27 -6.60 -27.30 -4.74
C ASN A 27 -5.88 -26.31 -5.66
N ASP A 28 -4.59 -26.59 -5.94
CA ASP A 28 -3.65 -25.75 -6.68
C ASP A 28 -3.42 -24.32 -6.18
N LEU A 29 -3.97 -23.94 -5.03
CA LEU A 29 -3.67 -22.68 -4.33
C LEU A 29 -2.56 -22.89 -3.30
N HIS A 30 -1.61 -21.97 -3.24
CA HIS A 30 -0.66 -21.89 -2.14
C HIS A 30 -1.37 -21.59 -0.81
N ILE A 31 -0.92 -22.24 0.26
CA ILE A 31 -1.29 -21.90 1.63
C ILE A 31 -0.13 -21.12 2.24
N ILE A 32 -0.42 -19.92 2.75
CA ILE A 32 0.53 -19.03 3.43
C ILE A 32 0.72 -19.52 4.87
N ASN A 33 1.98 -19.55 5.35
CA ASN A 33 2.30 -19.92 6.73
C ASN A 33 1.92 -18.81 7.71
N LEU A 34 0.79 -18.98 8.40
CA LEU A 34 0.26 -18.01 9.36
C LEU A 34 1.14 -17.80 10.60
N GLU A 35 1.95 -18.78 11.02
CA GLU A 35 2.87 -18.62 12.16
C GLU A 35 3.95 -17.59 11.81
N MET A 36 4.49 -17.69 10.60
CA MET A 36 5.40 -16.69 10.04
C MET A 36 4.69 -15.35 9.85
N THR A 37 3.46 -15.34 9.31
CA THR A 37 2.68 -14.10 9.16
C THR A 37 2.53 -13.36 10.49
N ILE A 38 2.19 -14.05 11.59
CA ILE A 38 2.06 -13.43 12.92
C ILE A 38 3.40 -12.85 13.40
N ALA A 39 4.50 -13.58 13.24
CA ALA A 39 5.84 -13.12 13.62
C ALA A 39 6.35 -11.93 12.78
N HIS A 40 5.97 -11.85 11.50
CA HIS A 40 6.28 -10.72 10.63
C HIS A 40 5.38 -9.51 10.91
N LEU A 41 4.07 -9.70 11.10
CA LEU A 41 3.13 -8.63 11.45
C LEU A 41 3.49 -7.94 12.78
N ARG A 42 3.89 -8.71 13.79
CA ARG A 42 4.35 -8.14 15.08
C ARG A 42 5.58 -7.25 14.92
N ARG A 43 6.55 -7.65 14.08
CA ARG A 43 7.73 -6.83 13.78
C ARG A 43 7.38 -5.57 12.99
N ALA A 44 6.52 -5.69 11.98
CA ALA A 44 6.05 -4.53 11.21
C ALA A 44 5.28 -3.53 12.09
N ALA A 45 4.39 -4.01 12.96
CA ALA A 45 3.65 -3.16 13.88
C ALA A 45 4.56 -2.44 14.91
N HIS A 46 5.62 -3.10 15.39
CA HIS A 46 6.61 -2.45 16.25
C HIS A 46 7.39 -1.38 15.50
N LEU A 47 7.88 -1.67 14.29
CA LEU A 47 8.61 -0.68 13.46
C LEU A 47 7.73 0.56 13.19
N LEU A 48 6.49 0.37 12.73
CA LEU A 48 5.55 1.46 12.48
C LEU A 48 5.28 2.30 13.73
N ARG A 49 5.24 1.67 14.92
CA ARG A 49 5.10 2.38 16.20
C ARG A 49 6.31 3.25 16.50
N GLU A 50 7.53 2.71 16.39
CA GLU A 50 8.74 3.50 16.65
C GLU A 50 8.85 4.67 15.65
N THR A 51 8.63 4.41 14.35
CA THR A 51 8.60 5.46 13.32
C THR A 51 7.60 6.56 13.65
N ALA A 52 6.37 6.22 14.07
CA ALA A 52 5.38 7.22 14.47
C ALA A 52 5.78 7.99 15.75
N MET A 53 6.42 7.33 16.72
CA MET A 53 6.92 7.96 17.95
C MET A 53 8.10 8.90 17.70
N GLU A 54 8.93 8.63 16.69
CA GLU A 54 10.02 9.51 16.23
C GLU A 54 9.54 10.67 15.34
N GLY A 55 8.22 10.76 15.07
CA GLY A 55 7.65 11.77 14.17
C GLY A 55 7.85 11.49 12.67
N GLY A 56 8.20 10.25 12.32
CA GLY A 56 8.40 9.80 10.94
C GLY A 56 7.09 9.62 10.17
N THR A 57 7.15 9.87 8.86
CA THR A 57 6.01 9.80 7.95
C THR A 57 5.68 8.38 7.54
N ILE A 58 4.41 7.98 7.68
CA ILE A 58 3.87 6.70 7.18
C ILE A 58 2.97 6.97 5.96
N LEU A 59 3.24 6.28 4.85
CA LEU A 59 2.48 6.36 3.61
C LEU A 59 1.75 5.04 3.34
N PHE A 60 0.42 5.08 3.29
CA PHE A 60 -0.40 3.95 2.85
C PHE A 60 -0.48 3.93 1.33
N VAL A 61 -0.42 2.76 0.70
CA VAL A 61 -0.47 2.65 -0.77
C VAL A 61 -1.42 1.52 -1.15
N GLY A 62 -2.39 1.79 -2.04
CA GLY A 62 -3.33 0.79 -2.52
C GLY A 62 -3.72 1.03 -3.98
N ASN A 63 -3.62 -0.01 -4.81
CA ASN A 63 -3.98 0.05 -6.23
C ASN A 63 -5.29 -0.69 -6.50
N GLY A 64 -6.14 -0.15 -7.39
CA GLY A 64 -7.38 -0.78 -7.83
C GLY A 64 -8.29 -1.15 -6.65
N ILE A 65 -8.65 -2.43 -6.52
CA ILE A 65 -9.53 -2.93 -5.45
C ILE A 65 -9.01 -2.68 -4.02
N TYR A 66 -7.71 -2.39 -3.86
CA TYR A 66 -7.10 -2.10 -2.55
C TYR A 66 -7.02 -0.60 -2.23
N SER A 67 -7.41 0.26 -3.18
CA SER A 67 -7.34 1.71 -3.04
C SER A 67 -8.22 2.22 -1.88
N GLU A 68 -9.49 1.80 -1.86
CA GLU A 68 -10.47 2.23 -0.85
C GLU A 68 -10.05 1.88 0.60
N ILE A 69 -9.45 0.69 0.81
CA ILE A 69 -8.99 0.28 2.13
C ILE A 69 -7.72 1.03 2.56
N ALA A 70 -6.81 1.37 1.63
CA ALA A 70 -5.66 2.21 1.92
C ALA A 70 -6.10 3.62 2.38
N VAL A 71 -7.06 4.23 1.67
CA VAL A 71 -7.66 5.53 2.04
C VAL A 71 -8.32 5.47 3.41
N LYS A 72 -9.14 4.44 3.68
CA LYS A 72 -9.83 4.25 4.97
C LYS A 72 -8.84 4.11 6.14
N CYS A 73 -7.80 3.29 5.98
CA CYS A 73 -6.77 3.12 6.99
C CYS A 73 -6.03 4.44 7.27
N ALA A 74 -5.56 5.12 6.22
CA ALA A 74 -4.81 6.38 6.36
C ALA A 74 -5.64 7.49 7.03
N ARG A 75 -6.91 7.67 6.63
CA ARG A 75 -7.82 8.62 7.28
C ARG A 75 -8.07 8.29 8.76
N SER A 76 -8.12 7.00 9.13
CA SER A 76 -8.33 6.59 10.52
C SER A 76 -7.18 6.92 11.48
N CYS A 77 -5.97 7.16 10.96
CA CYS A 77 -4.78 7.52 11.73
C CYS A 77 -4.17 8.88 11.33
N ASN A 78 -4.91 9.72 10.60
CA ASN A 78 -4.45 11.00 10.06
C ASN A 78 -3.10 10.93 9.33
N SER A 79 -2.95 9.90 8.48
CA SER A 79 -1.73 9.59 7.74
C SER A 79 -1.93 9.78 6.24
N TYR A 80 -0.84 9.81 5.49
CA TYR A 80 -0.84 9.95 4.03
C TYR A 80 -1.25 8.64 3.34
N TYR A 81 -1.88 8.74 2.17
CA TYR A 81 -2.16 7.59 1.29
C TYR A 81 -1.67 7.82 -0.15
N LEU A 82 -1.82 6.81 -1.01
CA LEU A 82 -1.81 6.88 -2.47
C LEU A 82 -2.89 5.94 -2.99
N ASN A 83 -3.79 6.46 -3.82
CA ASN A 83 -4.91 5.72 -4.40
C ASN A 83 -4.56 4.93 -5.68
N GLU A 84 -3.41 5.26 -6.28
CA GLU A 84 -2.76 4.58 -7.40
C GLU A 84 -1.25 4.85 -7.30
N PHE A 85 -0.44 3.81 -7.42
CA PHE A 85 1.03 3.85 -7.42
C PHE A 85 1.59 3.27 -8.71
N LYS A 86 2.55 4.00 -9.29
CA LYS A 86 3.29 3.65 -10.50
C LYS A 86 4.79 3.67 -10.21
N THR A 87 5.53 2.76 -10.84
CA THR A 87 6.98 2.66 -10.68
C THR A 87 7.65 4.00 -11.03
N GLY A 88 8.55 4.47 -10.17
CA GLY A 88 9.24 5.75 -10.33
C GLY A 88 8.64 6.91 -9.54
N MET A 89 7.38 6.86 -9.08
CA MET A 89 6.75 7.99 -8.36
C MET A 89 7.50 8.46 -7.10
N LEU A 90 8.21 7.55 -6.42
CA LEU A 90 9.02 7.85 -5.23
C LEU A 90 10.52 8.01 -5.53
N ALA A 91 10.92 7.88 -6.80
CA ALA A 91 12.32 8.01 -7.24
C ALA A 91 12.65 9.40 -7.81
N TYR A 92 11.64 10.15 -8.26
CA TYR A 92 11.80 11.52 -8.76
C TYR A 92 11.52 12.56 -7.68
N PRO A 93 12.31 13.65 -7.60
CA PRO A 93 11.98 14.79 -6.75
C PRO A 93 10.63 15.42 -7.10
N TRP A 94 9.96 16.00 -6.09
CA TRP A 94 8.64 16.64 -6.24
C TRP A 94 8.59 17.66 -7.39
N ASP A 95 9.56 18.58 -7.45
CA ASP A 95 9.56 19.64 -8.46
C ASP A 95 9.65 19.08 -9.89
N HIS A 96 10.42 18.01 -10.10
CA HIS A 96 10.50 17.34 -11.40
C HIS A 96 9.16 16.73 -11.83
N LEU A 97 8.42 16.11 -10.91
CA LEU A 97 7.09 15.54 -11.21
C LEU A 97 6.06 16.64 -11.48
N ARG A 98 6.09 17.72 -10.70
CA ARG A 98 5.18 18.88 -10.83
C ARG A 98 5.41 19.68 -12.11
N GLU A 99 6.66 19.88 -12.51
CA GLU A 99 7.03 20.69 -13.68
C GLU A 99 6.75 19.95 -14.99
N ASN A 100 6.99 18.64 -15.04
CA ASN A 100 6.88 17.87 -16.28
C ASN A 100 5.52 17.15 -16.46
N ASN A 101 4.66 17.13 -15.42
CA ASN A 101 3.39 16.38 -15.30
C ASN A 101 3.24 15.22 -16.32
N PRO A 102 4.04 14.14 -16.20
CA PRO A 102 4.04 13.10 -17.22
C PRO A 102 2.66 12.44 -17.34
N PRO A 103 2.16 12.18 -18.57
CA PRO A 103 0.78 11.73 -18.81
C PRO A 103 0.48 10.37 -18.14
N GLU A 104 1.50 9.57 -17.82
CA GLU A 104 1.36 8.36 -17.03
C GLU A 104 0.97 8.60 -15.55
N PHE A 105 1.19 9.79 -14.99
CA PHE A 105 0.84 10.14 -13.59
C PHE A 105 -0.43 10.99 -13.44
N ASP A 106 -1.05 11.39 -14.56
CA ASP A 106 -2.21 12.30 -14.69
C ASP A 106 -3.52 11.85 -14.01
N ARG A 107 -3.48 10.76 -13.23
CA ARG A 107 -4.60 10.19 -12.45
C ARG A 107 -4.26 9.86 -10.98
N THR A 108 -3.03 10.12 -10.51
CA THR A 108 -2.49 9.51 -9.27
C THR A 108 -2.51 10.43 -8.06
N VAL A 109 -3.29 10.10 -7.01
CA VAL A 109 -3.66 11.08 -5.98
C VAL A 109 -3.80 10.61 -4.53
N ALA A 110 -3.38 11.52 -3.65
CA ALA A 110 -3.63 11.58 -2.23
C ALA A 110 -4.18 12.96 -1.82
N GLU A 111 -5.31 13.05 -1.15
CA GLU A 111 -5.75 14.33 -0.59
C GLU A 111 -5.05 14.61 0.76
N LYS A 112 -4.95 15.89 1.13
CA LYS A 112 -4.69 16.28 2.50
C LYS A 112 -5.80 17.21 2.99
N ASP A 113 -6.41 16.84 4.12
CA ASP A 113 -7.11 17.80 4.97
C ASP A 113 -6.11 18.81 5.58
N SER A 114 -6.61 19.81 6.30
CA SER A 114 -5.92 21.08 6.56
C SER A 114 -4.52 21.01 7.19
N ASP A 115 -4.16 19.96 7.93
CA ASP A 115 -3.10 20.05 8.96
C ASP A 115 -1.79 19.27 8.64
N ASN A 116 -0.93 19.81 7.74
CA ASN A 116 0.45 19.33 7.36
C ASN A 116 0.67 17.85 6.88
N THR A 117 1.48 17.47 5.88
CA THR A 117 2.23 18.11 4.77
C THR A 117 2.56 17.07 3.66
N VAL A 118 2.17 17.35 2.40
CA VAL A 118 2.35 16.54 1.15
C VAL A 118 1.45 15.30 0.95
N ALA A 119 0.39 15.52 0.16
CA ALA A 119 -0.44 14.54 -0.55
C ALA A 119 -0.89 15.20 -1.89
N TYR A 120 -0.95 14.50 -3.03
CA TYR A 120 -1.23 15.01 -4.39
C TYR A 120 -2.76 15.03 -4.72
N LYS A 121 -3.52 16.12 -4.99
CA LYS A 121 -5.01 16.04 -5.18
C LYS A 121 -5.50 15.77 -6.63
N ILE A 122 -6.60 14.99 -6.78
CA ILE A 122 -7.30 14.64 -8.06
C ILE A 122 -8.30 15.76 -8.31
N TYR A 123 -8.39 16.16 -9.57
CA TYR A 123 -9.54 16.88 -10.06
C TYR A 123 -10.74 15.94 -10.08
N GLN A 124 -11.61 16.10 -9.10
CA GLN A 124 -13.00 15.73 -9.30
C GLN A 124 -13.57 16.76 -10.30
N ASP A 125 -14.18 16.28 -11.38
CA ASP A 125 -14.96 17.15 -12.27
C ASP A 125 -16.16 17.71 -11.49
N ASP A 126 -16.01 18.90 -10.93
CA ASP A 126 -17.11 19.73 -10.44
C ASP A 126 -17.36 20.86 -11.45
N GLU A 127 -18.03 20.52 -12.56
CA GLU A 127 -19.20 21.25 -13.10
C GLU A 127 -19.68 20.64 -14.44
N LEU A 128 -20.48 19.54 -14.37
CA LEU A 128 -21.78 19.34 -15.08
C LEU A 128 -22.34 17.91 -14.92
#